data_AF-A0A7C4M7T6-F1
#
_entry.id   AF-A0A7C4M7T6-F1
#
_cell.length_a   1.000
_cell.length_b   1.000
_cell.length_c   1.000
_cell.angle_alpha   90.00
_cell.angle_beta   90.00
_cell.angle_gamma   90.00
#
_symmetry.space_group_name_H-M   'P 1'
#
loop_
_entity.id
_entity.type
_entity.pdbx_description
1 polymer ?
#
loop_
_entity_poly.entity_id
_entity_poly.type
_entity_poly.pdbx_seq_one_letter_code
_entity_poly.pdbx_strand_id
1 'polypeptide(L)'
;MPIQLSEELKRALHFLLKDRVADVFASLVYGAYAGGYADERSAIDILVITGSKRTTLRCQSEWLADKKVRLLIVDRNSFENDIKYEYFGGIFSENLITPYEPIMGIEYLWSQEVKVKKNIVNNILTNLVLGFPEMSRDFLIEPEYFIYEYLTRRAILFPPISYRFINILRGKEKEKNISRMIRGFRAAIDELIDEGALCTTNERFLKMTDEY
;
A
#
# COMPACT_ATOMS: atom_id res chain seq x y z
N MET A 1 19.60 -13.13 -8.78
CA MET A 1 19.32 -11.68 -8.91
C MET A 1 17.81 -11.50 -8.84
N PRO A 2 17.29 -10.45 -8.18
CA PRO A 2 15.86 -10.22 -8.13
C PRO A 2 15.30 -9.96 -9.53
N ILE A 3 14.18 -10.59 -9.86
CA ILE A 3 13.48 -10.41 -11.13
C ILE A 3 12.63 -9.13 -11.03
N GLN A 4 12.89 -8.17 -11.92
CA GLN A 4 12.06 -6.97 -12.04
C GLN A 4 10.91 -7.18 -13.02
N LEU A 5 9.80 -6.46 -12.79
CA LEU A 5 8.65 -6.47 -13.68
C LEU A 5 8.99 -5.67 -14.95
N SER A 6 9.23 -6.36 -16.08
CA SER A 6 9.52 -5.72 -17.37
C SER A 6 8.25 -5.11 -17.99
N GLU A 7 8.43 -4.12 -18.87
CA GLU A 7 7.31 -3.51 -19.61
C GLU A 7 6.58 -4.52 -20.50
N GLU A 8 7.30 -5.50 -21.07
CA GLU A 8 6.71 -6.61 -21.82
C GLU A 8 5.80 -7.47 -20.93
N LEU A 9 6.25 -7.78 -19.72
CA LEU A 9 5.46 -8.54 -18.75
C LEU A 9 4.22 -7.75 -18.32
N LYS A 10 4.33 -6.43 -18.09
CA LYS A 10 3.17 -5.58 -17.79
C LYS A 10 2.13 -5.61 -18.90
N ARG A 11 2.55 -5.52 -20.17
CA ARG A 11 1.65 -5.62 -21.33
C ARG A 11 0.96 -6.98 -21.38
N ALA A 12 1.71 -8.06 -21.19
CA ALA A 12 1.16 -9.41 -21.16
C ALA A 12 0.14 -9.62 -20.03
N LEU A 13 0.42 -9.09 -18.84
CA LEU A 13 -0.53 -9.09 -17.71
C LEU A 13 -1.80 -8.29 -18.02
N HIS A 14 -1.67 -7.12 -18.64
CA HIS A 14 -2.82 -6.33 -19.05
C HIS A 14 -3.73 -7.10 -20.03
N PHE A 15 -3.17 -7.82 -21.00
CA PHE A 15 -3.96 -8.68 -21.89
C PHE A 15 -4.61 -9.85 -21.15
N LEU A 16 -3.87 -10.54 -20.27
CA LEU A 16 -4.40 -11.63 -19.45
C LEU A 16 -5.60 -11.17 -18.61
N LEU A 17 -5.51 -10.00 -17.98
CA LEU A 17 -6.59 -9.46 -17.15
C LEU A 17 -7.86 -9.16 -17.96
N LYS A 18 -7.72 -8.55 -19.14
CA LYS A 18 -8.86 -8.25 -20.02
C LYS A 18 -9.55 -9.51 -20.55
N ASP A 19 -8.80 -10.59 -20.74
CA ASP A 19 -9.32 -11.86 -21.25
C ASP A 19 -9.97 -12.70 -20.13
N ARG A 20 -9.37 -12.74 -18.93
CA ARG A 20 -9.77 -13.65 -17.85
C ARG A 20 -10.73 -13.04 -16.83
N VAL A 21 -10.80 -11.72 -16.72
CA VAL A 21 -11.64 -11.04 -15.73
C VAL A 21 -12.57 -10.06 -16.44
N ALA A 22 -13.87 -10.26 -16.26
CA ALA A 22 -14.86 -9.32 -16.77
C ALA A 22 -14.86 -8.04 -15.92
N ASP A 23 -15.04 -6.89 -16.57
CA ASP A 23 -15.27 -5.59 -15.92
C ASP A 23 -14.13 -5.17 -14.95
N VAL A 24 -12.88 -5.29 -15.42
CA VAL A 24 -11.70 -4.81 -14.68
C VAL A 24 -11.72 -3.28 -14.62
N PHE A 25 -11.90 -2.75 -13.41
CA PHE A 25 -11.91 -1.32 -13.14
C PHE A 25 -10.51 -0.79 -12.81
N ALA A 26 -9.78 -1.49 -11.95
CA ALA A 26 -8.40 -1.16 -11.61
C ALA A 26 -7.62 -2.43 -11.25
N SER A 27 -6.30 -2.40 -11.39
CA SER A 27 -5.45 -3.54 -11.02
C SER A 27 -4.01 -3.12 -10.73
N LEU A 28 -3.36 -3.88 -9.85
CA LEU A 28 -1.97 -3.67 -9.44
C LEU A 28 -1.26 -4.98 -9.18
N VAL A 29 0.05 -5.02 -9.47
CA VAL A 29 0.96 -6.06 -9.01
C VAL A 29 1.47 -5.69 -7.62
N TYR A 30 1.46 -6.65 -6.70
CA TYR A 30 2.01 -6.50 -5.35
C TYR A 30 2.96 -7.64 -5.01
N GLY A 31 3.45 -7.67 -3.77
CA GLY A 31 4.31 -8.76 -3.28
C GLY A 31 5.72 -8.73 -3.88
N ALA A 32 6.28 -9.91 -4.19
CA ALA A 32 7.71 -10.07 -4.47
C ALA A 32 8.20 -9.31 -5.71
N TYR A 33 7.41 -9.30 -6.79
CA TYR A 33 7.75 -8.58 -8.02
C TYR A 33 7.74 -7.06 -7.81
N ALA A 34 6.73 -6.55 -7.08
CA ALA A 34 6.63 -5.12 -6.81
C ALA A 34 7.67 -4.63 -5.80
N GLY A 35 7.99 -5.44 -4.80
CA GLY A 35 8.99 -5.16 -3.77
C GLY A 35 10.44 -5.41 -4.18
N GLY A 36 10.69 -5.92 -5.39
CA GLY A 36 12.04 -6.13 -5.93
C GLY A 36 12.79 -7.31 -5.33
N TYR A 37 12.10 -8.29 -4.74
CA TYR A 37 12.72 -9.47 -4.13
C TYR A 37 12.24 -10.79 -4.75
N ALA A 38 11.57 -10.73 -5.91
CA ALA A 38 11.14 -11.91 -6.64
C ALA A 38 12.31 -12.78 -7.11
N ASP A 39 12.13 -14.08 -6.99
CA ASP A 39 12.97 -15.14 -7.55
C ASP A 39 12.22 -15.95 -8.62
N GLU A 40 12.88 -16.97 -9.17
CA GLU A 40 12.32 -17.84 -10.21
C GLU A 40 11.07 -18.61 -9.78
N ARG A 41 10.88 -18.82 -8.47
CA ARG A 41 9.73 -19.55 -7.90
C ARG A 41 8.59 -18.62 -7.49
N SER A 42 8.83 -17.32 -7.52
CA SER A 42 7.87 -16.31 -7.09
C SER A 42 6.72 -16.23 -8.09
N ALA A 43 5.50 -16.37 -7.59
CA ALA A 43 4.31 -16.07 -8.38
C ALA A 43 4.14 -14.54 -8.52
N ILE A 44 3.49 -14.12 -9.60
CA ILE A 44 3.08 -12.74 -9.81
C ILE A 44 1.73 -12.55 -9.09
N ASP A 45 1.73 -11.77 -8.02
CA ASP A 45 0.53 -11.46 -7.24
C ASP A 45 -0.14 -10.20 -7.78
N ILE A 46 -1.42 -10.30 -8.16
CA ILE A 46 -2.20 -9.21 -8.74
C ILE A 46 -3.50 -9.04 -7.97
N LEU A 47 -3.75 -7.81 -7.52
CA LEU A 47 -5.04 -7.39 -7.00
C LEU A 47 -5.85 -6.79 -8.15
N VAL A 48 -7.05 -7.31 -8.38
CA VAL A 48 -7.96 -6.90 -9.43
C VAL A 48 -9.25 -6.37 -8.79
N ILE A 49 -9.57 -5.13 -9.10
CA ILE A 49 -10.77 -4.45 -8.61
C ILE A 49 -11.76 -4.41 -9.77
N THR A 50 -12.94 -4.99 -9.57
CA THR A 50 -13.98 -5.10 -10.59
C THR A 50 -15.04 -4.01 -10.41
N GLY A 51 -15.63 -3.55 -11.52
CA GLY A 51 -16.77 -2.64 -11.55
C GLY A 51 -18.11 -3.32 -11.19
N SER A 52 -18.08 -4.62 -10.89
CA SER A 52 -19.26 -5.42 -10.57
C SER A 52 -20.04 -4.84 -9.40
N LYS A 53 -21.36 -4.76 -9.56
CA LYS A 53 -22.29 -4.40 -8.48
C LYS A 53 -22.52 -5.52 -7.46
N ARG A 54 -22.06 -6.74 -7.76
CA ARG A 54 -22.18 -7.89 -6.85
C ARG A 54 -20.94 -8.00 -5.98
N THR A 55 -21.15 -8.14 -4.68
CA THR A 55 -20.09 -8.44 -3.72
C THR A 55 -19.31 -9.67 -4.16
N THR A 56 -18.00 -9.50 -4.35
CA THR A 56 -17.11 -10.51 -4.91
C THR A 56 -15.79 -10.47 -4.17
N LEU A 57 -15.35 -11.63 -3.68
CA LEU A 57 -14.00 -11.86 -3.22
C LEU A 57 -13.59 -13.26 -3.69
N ARG A 58 -12.62 -13.33 -4.60
CA ARG A 58 -12.18 -14.61 -5.20
C ARG A 58 -10.67 -14.61 -5.39
N CYS A 59 -10.07 -15.78 -5.25
CA CYS A 59 -8.69 -16.02 -5.60
C CYS A 59 -8.65 -17.07 -6.71
N GLN A 60 -7.94 -16.78 -7.80
CA GLN A 60 -7.71 -17.73 -8.88
C GLN A 60 -6.23 -17.71 -9.30
N SER A 61 -5.76 -18.80 -9.88
CA SER A 61 -4.40 -18.91 -10.39
C SER A 61 -4.42 -19.13 -11.88
N GLU A 62 -3.63 -18.36 -12.60
CA GLU A 62 -3.41 -18.45 -14.03
C GLU A 62 -1.93 -18.74 -14.32
N TRP A 63 -1.65 -19.13 -15.56
CA TRP A 63 -0.29 -19.28 -16.05
C TRP A 63 -0.06 -18.31 -17.20
N LEU A 64 1.06 -17.59 -17.13
CA LEU A 64 1.55 -16.75 -18.22
C LEU A 64 2.93 -17.27 -18.60
N ALA A 65 3.00 -18.00 -19.71
CA ALA A 65 4.15 -18.83 -20.09
C ALA A 65 4.52 -19.80 -18.94
N ASP A 66 5.70 -19.68 -18.37
CA ASP A 66 6.23 -20.48 -17.26
C ASP A 66 5.97 -19.85 -15.88
N LYS A 67 5.34 -18.68 -15.83
CA LYS A 67 5.12 -17.93 -14.59
C LYS A 67 3.71 -18.13 -14.05
N LYS A 68 3.61 -18.52 -12.77
CA LYS A 68 2.34 -18.57 -12.05
C LYS A 68 1.87 -17.14 -11.72
N VAL A 69 0.63 -16.83 -12.08
CA VAL A 69 -0.04 -15.56 -11.75
C VAL A 69 -1.16 -15.85 -10.76
N ARG A 70 -1.18 -15.17 -9.62
CA ARG A 70 -2.26 -15.25 -8.62
C ARG A 70 -3.10 -13.99 -8.70
N LEU A 71 -4.38 -14.16 -8.97
CA LEU A 71 -5.35 -13.08 -9.09
C LEU A 71 -6.22 -13.06 -7.84
N LEU A 72 -6.11 -11.99 -7.06
CA LEU A 72 -7.03 -11.66 -5.98
C LEU A 72 -8.06 -10.68 -6.53
N ILE A 73 -9.29 -11.12 -6.72
CA ILE A 73 -10.37 -10.38 -7.37
C ILE A 73 -11.34 -9.90 -6.30
N VAL A 74 -11.62 -8.60 -6.29
CA VAL A 74 -12.55 -7.95 -5.37
C VAL A 74 -13.49 -6.99 -6.11
N ASP A 75 -14.72 -6.82 -5.66
CA ASP A 75 -15.56 -5.72 -6.15
C ASP A 75 -15.14 -4.37 -5.56
N ARG A 76 -15.43 -3.29 -6.29
CA ARG A 76 -15.03 -1.94 -5.89
C ARG A 76 -15.56 -1.53 -4.51
N ASN A 77 -16.81 -1.87 -4.17
CA ASN A 77 -17.41 -1.46 -2.91
C ASN A 77 -16.73 -2.18 -1.73
N SER A 78 -16.49 -3.48 -1.83
CA SER A 78 -15.72 -4.23 -0.82
C SER A 78 -14.29 -3.72 -0.67
N PHE A 79 -13.63 -3.35 -1.77
CA PHE A 79 -12.31 -2.74 -1.72
C PHE A 79 -12.32 -1.38 -0.99
N GLU A 80 -13.20 -0.46 -1.38
CA GLU A 80 -13.28 0.87 -0.77
C GLU A 80 -13.66 0.80 0.72
N ASN A 81 -14.50 -0.17 1.12
CA ASN A 81 -14.81 -0.42 2.52
C ASN A 81 -13.61 -0.96 3.31
N ASP A 82 -12.73 -1.76 2.71
CA ASP A 82 -11.48 -2.16 3.35
C ASP A 82 -10.51 -0.98 3.51
N ILE A 83 -10.43 -0.09 2.51
CA ILE A 83 -9.62 1.13 2.61
C ILE A 83 -10.11 2.06 3.74
N LYS A 84 -11.43 2.18 3.92
CA LYS A 84 -12.02 3.11 4.88
C LYS A 84 -12.14 2.53 6.29
N TYR A 85 -12.49 1.26 6.41
CA TYR A 85 -12.89 0.63 7.67
C TYR A 85 -12.08 -0.61 8.01
N GLU A 86 -11.09 -0.99 7.18
CA GLU A 86 -10.35 -2.24 7.31
C GLU A 86 -11.27 -3.46 7.40
N TYR A 87 -12.36 -3.45 6.63
CA TYR A 87 -13.43 -4.45 6.65
C TYR A 87 -12.95 -5.91 6.49
N PHE A 88 -11.86 -6.13 5.76
CA PHE A 88 -11.19 -7.43 5.60
C PHE A 88 -9.86 -7.49 6.36
N GLY A 89 -9.78 -6.79 7.50
CA GLY A 89 -8.56 -6.68 8.31
C GLY A 89 -7.46 -5.85 7.66
N GLY A 90 -7.78 -5.10 6.60
CA GLY A 90 -6.85 -4.24 5.88
C GLY A 90 -5.99 -4.96 4.84
N ILE A 91 -6.41 -6.15 4.38
CA ILE A 91 -5.65 -6.94 3.40
C ILE A 91 -5.47 -6.22 2.05
N PHE A 92 -6.44 -5.41 1.63
CA PHE A 92 -6.32 -4.64 0.39
C PHE A 92 -5.60 -3.32 0.61
N SER A 93 -5.83 -2.65 1.74
CA SER A 93 -5.07 -1.46 2.14
C SER A 93 -3.57 -1.72 2.20
N GLU A 94 -3.12 -2.88 2.72
CA GLU A 94 -1.70 -3.24 2.78
C GLU A 94 -1.01 -3.16 1.42
N ASN A 95 -1.73 -3.50 0.35
CA ASN A 95 -1.19 -3.50 -1.00
C ASN A 95 -0.99 -2.09 -1.58
N LEU A 96 -1.64 -1.07 -1.03
CA LEU A 96 -1.41 0.34 -1.38
C LEU A 96 -0.35 1.00 -0.49
N ILE A 97 -0.11 0.44 0.69
CA ILE A 97 0.85 0.99 1.66
C ILE A 97 2.27 0.54 1.33
N THR A 98 2.40 -0.73 0.92
CA THR A 98 3.67 -1.33 0.48
C THR A 98 3.91 -1.08 -1.01
N PRO A 99 5.14 -1.32 -1.55
CA PRO A 99 5.41 -1.12 -2.96
C PRO A 99 4.47 -1.96 -3.84
N TYR A 100 3.81 -1.30 -4.78
CA TYR A 100 2.98 -1.91 -5.81
C TYR A 100 3.27 -1.28 -7.18
N GLU A 101 2.91 -2.00 -8.24
CA GLU A 101 2.99 -1.52 -9.61
C GLU A 101 1.60 -1.50 -10.24
N PRO A 102 1.04 -0.31 -10.57
CA PRO A 102 -0.27 -0.24 -11.17
C PRO A 102 -0.26 -0.75 -12.61
N ILE A 103 -1.30 -1.50 -12.99
CA ILE A 103 -1.51 -1.98 -14.36
C ILE A 103 -2.68 -1.21 -15.00
N MET A 104 -3.77 -1.00 -14.26
CA MET A 104 -4.96 -0.28 -14.71
C MET A 104 -5.54 0.60 -13.60
N GLY A 105 -6.20 1.70 -13.96
CA GLY A 105 -6.87 2.59 -13.00
C GLY A 105 -5.90 3.36 -12.11
N ILE A 106 -4.83 3.90 -12.69
CA ILE A 106 -3.72 4.54 -11.96
C ILE A 106 -4.21 5.69 -11.07
N GLU A 107 -5.04 6.60 -11.60
CA GLU A 107 -5.52 7.75 -10.81
C GLU A 107 -6.41 7.30 -9.64
N TYR A 108 -7.23 6.28 -9.88
CA TYR A 108 -8.05 5.69 -8.84
C TYR A 108 -7.20 5.05 -7.74
N LEU A 109 -6.21 4.23 -8.10
CA LEU A 109 -5.33 3.59 -7.12
C LEU A 109 -4.54 4.62 -6.31
N TRP A 110 -4.04 5.67 -6.97
CA TRP A 110 -3.36 6.79 -6.30
C TRP A 110 -4.27 7.49 -5.30
N SER A 111 -5.51 7.81 -5.69
CA SER A 111 -6.49 8.41 -4.77
C SER A 111 -6.75 7.54 -3.54
N GLN A 112 -6.83 6.22 -3.71
CA GLN A 112 -7.05 5.29 -2.59
C GLN A 112 -5.80 5.12 -1.73
N GLU A 113 -4.61 5.20 -2.33
CA GLU A 113 -3.33 5.17 -1.60
C GLU A 113 -3.20 6.37 -0.68
N VAL A 114 -3.51 7.57 -1.15
CA VAL A 114 -3.44 8.79 -0.32
C VAL A 114 -4.44 8.70 0.83
N LYS A 115 -5.69 8.29 0.55
CA LYS A 115 -6.73 8.10 1.58
C LYS A 115 -6.30 7.14 2.69
N VAL A 116 -5.78 5.97 2.33
CA VAL A 116 -5.38 4.99 3.33
C VAL A 116 -4.19 5.46 4.16
N LYS A 117 -3.22 6.14 3.52
CA LYS A 117 -2.05 6.67 4.22
C LYS A 117 -2.41 7.81 5.15
N LYS A 118 -3.35 8.68 4.77
CA LYS A 118 -3.90 9.71 5.64
C LYS A 118 -4.57 9.12 6.88
N ASN A 119 -5.40 8.08 6.71
CA ASN A 119 -6.00 7.37 7.83
C ASN A 119 -4.93 6.78 8.76
N ILE A 120 -3.85 6.23 8.22
CA ILE A 120 -2.72 5.69 9.00
C ILE A 120 -2.00 6.79 9.78
N VAL A 121 -1.69 7.91 9.13
CA VAL A 121 -1.05 9.05 9.78
C VAL A 121 -1.91 9.53 10.95
N ASN A 122 -3.20 9.78 10.72
CA ASN A 122 -4.13 10.17 11.78
C ASN A 122 -4.19 9.13 12.91
N ASN A 123 -4.32 7.84 12.60
CA ASN A 123 -4.36 6.80 13.62
C ASN A 123 -3.06 6.75 14.45
N ILE A 124 -1.90 6.94 13.82
CA ILE A 124 -0.62 6.95 14.52
C ILE A 124 -0.52 8.17 15.43
N LEU A 125 -0.85 9.36 14.92
CA LEU A 125 -0.82 10.61 15.70
C LEU A 125 -1.80 10.56 16.87
N THR A 126 -3.04 10.10 16.66
CA THR A 126 -4.01 9.90 17.74
C THR A 126 -3.49 8.95 18.81
N ASN A 127 -2.82 7.87 18.42
CA ASN A 127 -2.20 6.96 19.38
C ASN A 127 -1.03 7.60 20.14
N LEU A 128 -0.25 8.48 19.49
CA LEU A 128 0.81 9.24 20.16
C LEU A 128 0.24 10.22 21.19
N VAL A 129 -0.85 10.92 20.85
CA VAL A 129 -1.55 11.82 21.79
C VAL A 129 -2.10 11.03 22.98
N LEU A 130 -2.77 9.90 22.73
CA LEU A 130 -3.30 9.05 23.80
C LEU A 130 -2.20 8.45 24.70
N GLY A 131 -1.05 8.08 24.10
CA GLY A 131 0.09 7.54 24.84
C GLY A 131 0.89 8.59 25.62
N PHE A 132 0.94 9.83 25.11
CA PHE A 132 1.74 10.92 25.64
C PHE A 132 1.00 12.28 25.61
N PRO A 133 -0.07 12.48 26.38
CA PRO A 133 -0.94 13.66 26.24
C PRO A 133 -0.20 15.01 26.40
N GLU A 134 0.76 15.08 27.32
CA GLU A 134 1.49 16.31 27.64
C GLU A 134 2.67 16.58 26.70
N MET A 135 3.28 15.53 26.13
CA MET A 135 4.52 15.63 25.36
C MET A 135 4.33 15.44 23.85
N SER A 136 3.22 14.84 23.44
CA SER A 136 2.95 14.50 22.03
C SER A 136 3.14 15.69 21.11
N ARG A 137 2.69 16.88 21.55
CA ARG A 137 2.81 18.12 20.79
C ARG A 137 4.25 18.51 20.49
N ASP A 138 5.21 18.19 21.35
CA ASP A 138 6.61 18.54 21.17
C ASP A 138 7.42 17.51 20.37
N PHE A 139 6.77 16.44 19.90
CA PHE A 139 7.45 15.47 19.04
C PHE A 139 7.78 16.06 17.68
N LEU A 140 9.04 15.90 17.30
CA LEU A 140 9.54 16.13 15.95
C LEU A 140 9.49 14.80 15.19
N ILE A 141 8.53 14.66 14.30
CA ILE A 141 8.24 13.40 13.62
C ILE A 141 8.84 13.43 12.21
N GLU A 142 9.72 12.48 11.91
CA GLU A 142 10.18 12.24 10.55
C GLU A 142 9.06 11.58 9.73
N PRO A 143 8.76 12.00 8.49
CA PRO A 143 7.72 11.38 7.67
C PRO A 143 7.87 9.85 7.50
N GLU A 144 9.09 9.33 7.49
CA GLU A 144 9.35 7.88 7.39
C GLU A 144 8.87 7.10 8.63
N TYR A 145 8.70 7.77 9.78
CA TYR A 145 8.19 7.16 11.01
C TYR A 145 6.87 6.42 10.75
N PHE A 146 5.96 7.02 9.98
CA PHE A 146 4.65 6.41 9.70
C PHE A 146 4.76 5.09 8.94
N ILE A 147 5.77 4.94 8.07
CA ILE A 147 6.04 3.68 7.37
C ILE A 147 6.48 2.62 8.39
N TYR A 148 7.48 2.94 9.20
CA TYR A 148 8.05 1.98 10.15
C TYR A 148 7.04 1.58 11.23
N GLU A 149 6.31 2.54 11.79
CA GLU A 149 5.29 2.31 12.81
C GLU A 149 4.18 1.40 12.27
N TYR A 150 3.66 1.69 11.07
CA TYR A 150 2.63 0.87 10.43
C TYR A 150 3.10 -0.57 10.21
N LEU A 151 4.27 -0.75 9.57
CA LEU A 151 4.79 -2.09 9.25
C LEU A 151 5.09 -2.89 10.52
N THR A 152 5.62 -2.24 11.56
CA THR A 152 5.95 -2.91 12.84
C THR A 152 4.70 -3.39 13.54
N ARG A 153 3.67 -2.53 13.69
CA ARG A 153 2.39 -2.94 14.30
C ARG A 153 1.73 -4.08 13.54
N ARG A 154 1.72 -4.01 12.22
CA ARG A 154 1.16 -5.05 11.36
C ARG A 154 1.91 -6.38 11.48
N ALA A 155 3.25 -6.36 11.51
CA ALA A 155 4.07 -7.55 11.70
C ALA A 155 3.78 -8.24 13.05
N ILE A 156 3.57 -7.47 14.12
CA ILE A 156 3.23 -7.99 15.44
C ILE A 156 1.84 -8.63 15.45
N LEU A 157 0.85 -7.97 14.84
CA LEU A 157 -0.54 -8.46 14.79
C LEU A 157 -0.71 -9.69 13.89
N PHE A 158 0.03 -9.76 12.78
CA PHE A 158 -0.05 -10.86 11.84
C PHE A 158 1.36 -11.34 11.46
N PRO A 159 1.99 -12.21 12.26
CA PRO A 159 3.36 -12.66 12.01
C PRO A 159 3.65 -13.17 10.58
N PRO A 160 2.71 -13.86 9.87
CA PRO A 160 2.97 -14.35 8.52
C PRO A 160 3.34 -13.28 7.48
N ILE A 161 2.90 -12.02 7.61
CA ILE A 161 3.26 -10.94 6.67
C ILE A 161 4.65 -10.35 6.95
N SER A 162 5.26 -10.65 8.09
CA SER A 162 6.60 -10.15 8.45
C SER A 162 7.66 -10.48 7.40
N TYR A 163 7.55 -11.65 6.75
CA TYR A 163 8.46 -12.04 5.66
C TYR A 163 8.45 -11.01 4.52
N ARG A 164 7.27 -10.53 4.12
CA ARG A 164 7.14 -9.51 3.05
C ARG A 164 7.82 -8.21 3.48
N PHE A 165 7.56 -7.74 4.70
CA PHE A 165 8.11 -6.46 5.17
C PHE A 165 9.62 -6.49 5.33
N ILE A 166 10.16 -7.57 5.88
CA ILE A 166 11.61 -7.76 6.00
C ILE A 166 12.26 -7.69 4.62
N ASN A 167 11.71 -8.37 3.62
CA ASN A 167 12.30 -8.37 2.28
C ASN A 167 12.21 -7.02 1.57
N ILE A 168 11.11 -6.26 1.76
CA ILE A 168 10.95 -4.91 1.22
C ILE A 168 11.99 -3.95 1.82
N LEU A 169 12.33 -4.13 3.10
CA LEU A 169 13.25 -3.28 3.85
C LEU A 169 14.71 -3.78 3.85
N ARG A 170 15.03 -4.84 3.10
CA ARG A 170 16.36 -5.48 3.13
C ARG A 170 17.22 -5.10 1.93
N GLY A 171 18.51 -4.91 2.20
CA GLY A 171 19.53 -4.83 1.16
C GLY A 171 19.33 -3.65 0.22
N LYS A 172 19.64 -3.85 -1.06
CA LYS A 172 19.66 -2.80 -2.09
C LYS A 172 18.29 -2.23 -2.44
N GLU A 173 17.21 -2.96 -2.17
CA GLU A 173 15.85 -2.51 -2.50
C GLU A 173 15.25 -1.59 -1.44
N LYS A 174 15.85 -1.51 -0.23
CA LYS A 174 15.32 -0.73 0.90
C LYS A 174 15.07 0.73 0.52
N GLU A 175 16.10 1.43 0.06
CA GLU A 175 16.02 2.87 -0.24
C GLU A 175 15.00 3.16 -1.35
N LYS A 176 15.00 2.33 -2.40
CA LYS A 176 14.03 2.41 -3.49
C LYS A 176 12.60 2.20 -2.99
N ASN A 177 12.38 1.19 -2.14
CA ASN A 177 11.05 0.87 -1.63
C ASN A 177 10.53 1.93 -0.66
N ILE A 178 11.37 2.43 0.25
CA ILE A 178 11.03 3.56 1.13
C ILE A 178 10.69 4.79 0.27
N SER A 179 11.52 5.11 -0.73
CA SER A 179 11.28 6.23 -1.64
C SER A 179 9.96 6.10 -2.40
N ARG A 180 9.53 4.89 -2.75
CA ARG A 180 8.22 4.65 -3.38
C ARG A 180 7.08 4.84 -2.38
N MET A 181 7.19 4.24 -1.19
CA MET A 181 6.15 4.27 -0.16
C MET A 181 5.95 5.68 0.39
N ILE A 182 7.02 6.45 0.57
CA ILE A 182 6.96 7.77 1.19
C ILE A 182 6.20 8.80 0.34
N ARG A 183 6.12 8.62 -0.99
CA ARG A 183 5.40 9.55 -1.88
C ARG A 183 3.93 9.70 -1.50
N GLY A 184 3.23 8.58 -1.32
CA GLY A 184 1.82 8.61 -0.90
C GLY A 184 1.64 9.12 0.54
N PHE A 185 2.63 8.90 1.42
CA PHE A 185 2.59 9.45 2.78
C PHE A 185 2.77 10.96 2.77
N ARG A 186 3.70 11.49 1.95
CA ARG A 186 3.89 12.93 1.78
C ARG A 186 2.62 13.59 1.27
N ALA A 187 1.99 13.05 0.22
CA ALA A 187 0.71 13.58 -0.26
C ALA A 187 -0.38 13.59 0.83
N ALA A 188 -0.46 12.54 1.65
CA ALA A 188 -1.39 12.48 2.77
C ALA A 188 -1.04 13.48 3.90
N ILE A 189 0.24 13.71 4.16
CA ILE A 189 0.73 14.69 5.13
C ILE A 189 0.43 16.11 4.64
N ASP A 190 0.65 16.38 3.35
CA ASP A 190 0.35 17.69 2.74
C ASP A 190 -1.15 18.03 2.92
N GLU A 191 -2.05 17.07 2.68
CA GLU A 191 -3.48 17.25 2.95
C GLU A 191 -3.77 17.55 4.44
N LEU A 192 -3.04 16.94 5.37
CA LEU A 192 -3.21 17.18 6.81
C LEU A 192 -2.63 18.54 7.25
N ILE A 193 -1.59 19.02 6.56
CA ILE A 193 -1.07 20.37 6.76
C ILE A 193 -2.08 21.40 6.27
N ASP A 194 -2.67 21.17 5.09
CA ASP A 194 -3.72 22.04 4.52
C ASP A 194 -4.98 22.07 5.41
N GLU A 195 -5.28 20.96 6.10
CA GLU A 195 -6.36 20.87 7.09
C GLU A 195 -6.01 21.49 8.45
N GLY A 196 -4.77 21.96 8.65
CA GLY A 196 -4.31 22.58 9.89
C GLY A 196 -3.96 21.59 11.02
N ALA A 197 -3.96 20.28 10.74
CA ALA A 197 -3.67 19.22 11.71
C ALA A 197 -2.17 19.08 12.00
N LEU A 198 -1.32 19.39 11.01
CA LEU A 198 0.14 19.28 11.09
C LEU A 198 0.82 20.56 10.61
N CYS A 199 2.04 20.81 11.09
CA CYS A 199 2.91 21.83 10.54
C CYS A 199 4.34 21.31 10.33
N THR A 200 5.04 21.85 9.35
CA THR A 200 6.44 21.52 9.08
C THR A 200 7.36 22.40 9.91
N THR A 201 8.33 21.80 10.60
CA THR A 201 9.38 22.48 11.36
C THR A 201 10.75 22.14 10.75
N ASN A 202 11.61 23.16 10.60
CA ASN A 202 12.96 23.02 10.02
C ASN A 202 12.98 22.35 8.63
N GLU A 203 11.92 22.53 7.85
CA GLU A 203 11.74 21.97 6.48
C GLU A 203 11.83 20.43 6.39
N ARG A 204 11.80 19.73 7.53
CA ARG A 204 12.06 18.29 7.59
C ARG A 204 11.12 17.53 8.53
N PHE A 205 10.89 18.08 9.71
CA PHE A 205 10.11 17.40 10.74
C PHE A 205 8.66 17.87 10.72
N LEU A 206 7.78 17.00 11.18
CA LEU A 206 6.36 17.30 11.38
C LEU A 206 6.10 17.51 12.86
N LYS A 207 5.27 18.49 13.18
CA LYS A 207 4.76 18.76 14.53
C LYS A 207 3.23 18.82 14.47
N MET A 208 2.57 18.31 15.52
CA MET A 208 1.12 18.45 15.68
C MET A 208 0.78 19.89 16.09
N THR A 209 -0.30 20.42 15.53
CA THR A 209 -0.82 21.74 15.92
C THR A 209 -1.64 21.66 17.21
N ASP A 210 -1.98 22.81 17.77
CA ASP A 210 -2.81 22.89 18.99
C ASP A 210 -4.27 22.46 18.74
N GLU A 211 -4.69 22.36 17.47
CA GLU A 211 -6.04 21.99 17.04
C GLU A 211 -6.22 20.48 16.76
N TYR A 212 -5.16 19.68 16.92
CA TYR A 212 -5.18 18.21 16.77
C TYR A 212 -5.78 17.47 17.98
#